data_AF-A0A8S0FTJ1-F1
#
_entry.id   AF-A0A8S0FTJ1-F1
#
_cell.length_a   1.000
_cell.length_b   1.000
_cell.length_c   1.000
_cell.angle_alpha   90.00
_cell.angle_beta   90.00
_cell.angle_gamma   90.00
#
_symmetry.space_group_name_H-M   'P 1'
#
loop_
_entity.id
_entity.type
_entity.pdbx_description
1 polymer ?
#
loop_
_entity_poly.entity_id
_entity_poly.type
_entity_poly.pdbx_seq_one_letter_code
_entity_poly.pdbx_strand_id
1 'polypeptide(L)'
;MGATCAMFVLGSLREIIGNGTLFDGADALLGSWAKVLRVEIFHTDSPFLLAMLPPGAFIGLGLMLAGKYLIDEKMKKRRTEAAAERALPNGETGNV
;
A
#
# COMPACT_ATOMS: atom_id res chain seq x y z
N MET A 1 -0.43 -2.13 -15.63
CA MET A 1 0.40 -2.38 -14.44
C MET A 1 -0.26 -1.96 -13.12
N GLY A 2 -1.05 -0.87 -13.06
CA GLY A 2 -1.64 -0.41 -11.79
C GLY A 2 -2.56 -1.41 -11.08
N ALA A 3 -3.41 -2.13 -11.82
CA ALA A 3 -4.30 -3.16 -11.25
C ALA A 3 -3.51 -4.34 -10.65
N THR A 4 -2.44 -4.76 -11.31
CA THR A 4 -1.55 -5.83 -10.82
C THR A 4 -0.89 -5.44 -9.51
N CYS A 5 -0.35 -4.22 -9.41
CA CYS A 5 0.24 -3.74 -8.16
C CYS A 5 -0.80 -3.63 -7.03
N ALA A 6 -2.01 -3.16 -7.34
CA ALA A 6 -3.09 -3.09 -6.38
C ALA A 6 -3.49 -4.49 -5.86
N MET A 7 -3.62 -5.46 -6.76
CA MET A 7 -3.91 -6.85 -6.41
C MET A 7 -2.79 -7.49 -5.60
N PHE A 8 -1.53 -7.20 -5.92
CA PHE A 8 -0.38 -7.67 -5.15
C PHE A 8 -0.40 -7.11 -3.72
N VAL A 9 -0.56 -5.79 -3.57
CA VAL A 9 -0.62 -5.14 -2.25
C VAL A 9 -1.82 -5.63 -1.43
N LEU A 10 -3.00 -5.74 -2.05
CA LEU A 10 -4.20 -6.27 -1.37
C LEU A 10 -4.04 -7.74 -0.96
N GLY A 11 -3.44 -8.56 -1.82
CA GLY A 11 -3.16 -9.98 -1.52
C GLY A 11 -2.20 -10.12 -0.35
N SER A 12 -1.06 -9.42 -0.37
CA SER A 12 -0.08 -9.46 0.72
C SER A 12 -0.66 -8.94 2.04
N LEU A 13 -1.43 -7.85 2.00
CA LEU A 13 -2.06 -7.30 3.20
C LEU A 13 -3.07 -8.29 3.82
N ARG A 14 -3.83 -9.00 2.98
CA ARG A 14 -4.79 -10.03 3.42
C ARG A 14 -4.10 -11.21 4.08
N GLU A 15 -2.95 -11.64 3.59
CA GLU A 15 -2.17 -12.73 4.17
C GLU A 15 -1.64 -12.35 5.55
N ILE A 16 -1.08 -11.13 5.66
CA ILE A 16 -0.56 -10.59 6.92
C ILE A 16 -1.68 -10.42 7.95
N ILE A 17 -2.82 -9.83 7.59
CA ILE A 17 -3.93 -9.59 8.53
C ILE A 17 -4.68 -10.89 8.87
N GLY A 18 -4.82 -11.80 7.90
CA GLY A 18 -5.57 -13.04 8.07
C GLY A 18 -4.83 -14.07 8.92
N ASN A 19 -3.60 -14.41 8.53
CA ASN A 19 -2.84 -15.49 9.15
C ASN A 19 -1.62 -15.00 9.96
N GLY A 20 -1.30 -13.71 9.95
CA GLY A 20 -0.14 -13.17 10.69
C GLY A 20 1.21 -13.46 10.03
N THR A 21 1.18 -14.03 8.82
CA THR A 21 2.34 -14.53 8.09
C THR A 21 2.35 -14.02 6.65
N LEU A 22 3.54 -13.84 6.11
CA LEU A 22 3.75 -13.56 4.69
C LEU A 22 4.46 -14.79 4.10
N PHE A 23 3.83 -15.43 3.10
CA PHE A 23 4.32 -16.64 2.41
C PHE A 23 4.23 -17.95 3.19
N ASP A 24 3.21 -18.11 4.04
CA ASP A 24 2.97 -19.39 4.71
C ASP A 24 2.56 -20.47 3.70
N GLY A 25 3.26 -21.61 3.73
CA GLY A 25 3.08 -22.69 2.75
C GLY A 25 3.88 -22.55 1.45
N ALA A 26 4.69 -21.49 1.28
CA ALA A 26 5.61 -21.40 0.14
C ALA A 26 6.60 -22.59 0.08
N ASP A 27 6.94 -23.17 1.24
CA ASP A 27 7.70 -24.41 1.38
C ASP A 27 7.10 -25.63 0.67
N ALA A 28 5.77 -25.72 0.67
CA ALA A 28 5.07 -26.83 0.01
C ALA A 28 5.12 -26.69 -1.52
N LEU A 29 5.28 -25.46 -2.03
CA LEU A 29 5.31 -25.16 -3.46
C LEU A 29 6.73 -25.04 -4.03
N LEU A 30 7.67 -24.54 -3.24
CA LEU A 30 9.04 -24.20 -3.66
C LEU A 30 10.11 -25.06 -2.99
N GLY A 31 9.71 -26.01 -2.13
CA GLY A 31 10.61 -26.90 -1.40
C GLY A 31 11.20 -26.26 -0.14
N SER A 32 12.03 -27.02 0.58
CA SER A 32 12.58 -26.68 1.90
C SER A 32 13.42 -25.39 1.97
N TRP A 33 13.80 -24.83 0.82
CA TRP A 33 14.49 -23.54 0.70
C TRP A 33 13.57 -22.35 1.01
N ALA A 34 12.25 -22.46 0.76
CA ALA A 34 11.32 -21.36 0.97
C ALA A 34 10.98 -21.09 2.45
N LYS A 35 11.49 -21.90 3.38
CA LYS A 35 11.39 -21.65 4.83
C LYS A 35 12.00 -20.32 5.21
N VAL A 36 12.99 -19.86 4.44
CA VAL A 36 13.65 -18.56 4.62
C VAL A 36 12.75 -17.38 4.24
N LEU A 37 11.75 -17.60 3.37
CA LEU A 37 10.81 -16.58 2.93
C LEU A 37 9.62 -16.40 3.87
N ARG A 38 9.42 -17.33 4.81
CA ARG A 38 8.34 -17.30 5.80
C ARG A 38 8.63 -16.22 6.83
N VAL A 39 7.97 -15.08 6.70
CA VAL A 39 8.04 -13.98 7.68
C VAL A 39 6.84 -14.12 8.61
N GLU A 40 7.07 -14.67 9.79
CA GLU A 40 6.07 -14.89 10.84
C GLU A 40 6.08 -13.66 11.76
N ILE A 41 5.13 -12.74 11.58
CA ILE A 41 5.15 -11.43 12.27
C ILE A 41 4.43 -11.55 13.63
N PHE A 42 3.37 -12.36 13.73
CA PHE A 42 2.64 -12.60 14.99
C PHE A 42 1.97 -13.98 15.01
N HIS A 43 2.15 -14.74 16.11
CA HIS A 43 1.28 -15.87 16.44
C HIS A 43 -0.05 -15.33 16.95
N THR A 44 -1.01 -15.10 16.05
CA THR A 44 -2.39 -14.87 16.43
C THR A 44 -3.06 -16.24 16.52
N ASP A 45 -3.37 -16.71 17.73
CA ASP A 45 -4.04 -17.99 18.03
C ASP A 45 -5.40 -18.20 17.32
N SER A 46 -5.91 -17.19 16.62
CA SER A 46 -7.12 -17.30 15.80
C SER A 46 -7.00 -16.47 14.53
N PRO A 47 -6.84 -17.09 13.34
CA PRO A 47 -6.76 -16.36 12.10
C PRO A 47 -7.95 -15.43 11.96
N PHE A 48 -7.71 -14.19 11.53
CA PHE A 48 -8.76 -13.20 11.39
C PHE A 48 -9.61 -13.56 10.16
N LEU A 49 -10.60 -14.43 10.38
CA LEU A 49 -11.44 -15.03 9.34
C LEU A 49 -12.05 -13.99 8.40
N LEU A 50 -12.35 -12.80 8.93
CA LEU A 50 -12.89 -11.67 8.18
C LEU A 50 -11.96 -11.22 7.05
N ALA A 51 -10.63 -11.23 7.25
CA ALA A 51 -9.66 -10.89 6.20
C ALA A 51 -9.66 -11.93 5.07
N MET A 52 -9.93 -13.20 5.40
CA MET A 52 -9.99 -14.28 4.42
C MET A 52 -11.33 -14.34 3.66
N LEU A 53 -12.39 -13.74 4.19
CA LEU A 53 -13.71 -13.71 3.57
C LEU A 53 -13.86 -12.55 2.56
N PRO A 54 -14.84 -12.63 1.62
CA PRO A 54 -15.18 -11.52 0.71
C PRO A 54 -15.30 -10.14 1.38
N PRO A 55 -15.95 -9.96 2.55
CA PRO A 55 -15.99 -8.69 3.28
C PRO A 55 -14.60 -8.09 3.57
N GLY A 56 -13.58 -8.89 3.88
CA GLY A 56 -12.22 -8.41 4.12
C GLY A 56 -11.59 -7.75 2.90
N ALA A 57 -11.86 -8.27 1.70
CA ALA A 57 -11.37 -7.68 0.45
C ALA A 57 -11.97 -6.28 0.22
N PHE A 58 -13.26 -6.09 0.52
CA PHE A 58 -13.90 -4.78 0.39
C PHE A 58 -13.38 -3.77 1.42
N ILE A 59 -13.13 -4.21 2.65
CA ILE A 59 -12.52 -3.36 3.70
C ILE A 59 -11.09 -2.97 3.29
N GLY A 60 -10.29 -3.93 2.83
CA GLY A 60 -8.92 -3.68 2.36
C GLY A 60 -8.88 -2.70 1.19
N LEU A 61 -9.77 -2.86 0.21
CA LEU A 61 -9.91 -1.92 -0.91
C LEU A 61 -10.32 -0.53 -0.44
N GLY A 62 -11.28 -0.42 0.49
CA GLY A 62 -11.72 0.84 1.06
C GLY A 62 -10.59 1.58 1.79
N LEU A 63 -9.79 0.87 2.58
CA LEU A 63 -8.61 1.43 3.25
C LEU A 63 -7.53 1.85 2.25
N MET A 64 -7.29 1.06 1.21
CA MET A 64 -6.32 1.40 0.15
C MET A 64 -6.74 2.68 -0.60
N LEU A 65 -8.04 2.83 -0.89
CA LEU A 65 -8.60 4.03 -1.51
C LEU A 65 -8.50 5.25 -0.58
N ALA A 66 -8.80 5.10 0.70
CA ALA A 66 -8.64 6.17 1.69
C ALA A 66 -7.16 6.62 1.80
N GLY A 67 -6.23 5.67 1.86
CA GLY A 67 -4.80 5.95 1.84
C GLY A 67 -4.36 6.65 0.56
N LYS A 68 -4.81 6.18 -0.60
CA LYS A 68 -4.55 6.82 -1.89
C LYS A 68 -5.08 8.26 -1.91
N TYR A 69 -6.29 8.48 -1.42
CA TYR A 69 -6.91 9.80 -1.36
C TYR A 69 -6.08 10.79 -0.52
N LEU A 70 -5.59 10.35 0.65
CA LEU A 70 -4.71 11.17 1.50
C LEU A 70 -3.37 11.51 0.82
N ILE A 71 -2.79 10.57 0.10
CA ILE A 71 -1.54 10.79 -0.66
C ILE A 71 -1.79 11.78 -1.81
N ASP A 72 -2.88 11.59 -2.55
CA ASP A 72 -3.26 12.46 -3.67
C ASP A 72 -3.54 13.89 -3.19
N GLU A 73 -4.21 14.07 -2.05
CA GLU A 73 -4.46 15.39 -1.46
C GLU A 73 -3.15 16.11 -1.08
N LYS A 74 -2.22 15.40 -0.44
CA LYS A 74 -0.90 15.95 -0.11
C LYS A 74 -0.10 16.31 -1.37
N MET A 75 -0.08 15.43 -2.39
CA MET A 75 0.59 15.72 -3.65
C MET A 75 -0.04 16.92 -4.38
N LYS A 76 -1.37 17.05 -4.32
CA LYS A 76 -2.09 18.16 -4.94
C LYS A 76 -1.72 19.49 -4.27
N LYS A 77 -1.66 19.55 -2.93
CA LYS A 77 -1.19 20.74 -2.20
C LYS A 77 0.21 21.16 -2.63
N ARG A 78 1.15 20.21 -2.68
CA ARG A 78 2.53 20.46 -3.15
C ARG A 78 2.60 20.91 -4.61
N ARG A 79 1.77 20.35 -5.50
CA ARG A 79 1.70 20.77 -6.90
C ARG A 79 1.14 22.18 -7.04
N THR A 80 0.14 22.55 -6.25
CA THR A 80 -0.42 23.90 -6.24
C THR A 80 0.60 24.91 -5.71
N GLU A 81 1.31 24.59 -4.63
CA GLU A 81 2.39 25.44 -4.08
C GLU A 81 3.54 25.60 -5.10
N ALA A 82 4.00 24.51 -5.70
CA ALA A 82 5.04 24.55 -6.73
C ALA A 82 4.59 25.27 -8.03
N ALA A 83 3.30 25.26 -8.35
CA ALA A 83 2.75 26.00 -9.47
C ALA A 83 2.59 27.50 -9.15
N ALA A 84 2.23 27.86 -7.92
CA ALA A 84 2.14 29.24 -7.45
C ALA A 84 3.52 29.92 -7.41
N GLU A 85 4.56 29.21 -6.95
CA GLU A 85 5.95 29.70 -6.96
C GLU A 85 6.47 29.94 -8.38
N ARG A 86 6.03 29.13 -9.35
CA ARG A 86 6.38 29.26 -10.77
C ARG A 86 5.58 30.35 -11.51
N ALA A 87 4.48 30.81 -10.91
CA ALA A 87 3.63 31.86 -11.42
C ALA A 87 3.99 33.25 -10.87
N LEU A 88 4.98 33.35 -9.97
CA LEU A 88 5.67 34.59 -9.68
C LEU A 88 6.74 34.79 -10.78
N PRO A 89 6.47 35.60 -11.82
CA PRO A 89 7.48 35.91 -12.81
C PRO A 89 8.67 36.53 -12.09
N ASN A 90 9.87 36.12 -12.50
CA ASN A 90 11.13 36.81 -12.20
C ASN A 90 10.86 38.31 -12.12
N GLY A 91 10.89 38.82 -10.89
CA GLY A 91 10.71 40.22 -10.60
C GLY A 91 11.66 41.00 -11.48
N GLU A 92 11.06 41.92 -12.22
CA GLU A 92 11.66 43.10 -12.79
C GLU A 92 12.70 43.67 -11.81
N THR A 93 13.96 43.28 -11.97
CA THR A 93 15.08 44.15 -11.64
C THR A 93 15.25 44.97 -12.91
N GLY A 94 14.58 46.11 -13.03
CA GLY A 94 14.81 47.25 -12.17
C GLY A 94 16.18 47.85 -12.50
N ASN A 95 16.47 48.05 -13.79
CA ASN A 95 17.60 48.89 -14.22
C ASN A 95 17.09 50.30 -14.46
N VAL A 96 16.98 51.04 -13.35
CA VAL A 96 17.00 52.51 -13.33
C VAL A 96 18.38 53.03 -13.72
#